data_AF-A0A939WEA8-F1
#
_entry.id   AF-A0A939WEA8-F1
#
_cell.length_a   1.000
_cell.length_b   1.000
_cell.length_c   1.000
_cell.angle_alpha   90.00
_cell.angle_beta   90.00
_cell.angle_gamma   90.00
#
_symmetry.space_group_name_H-M   'P 1'
#
loop_
_entity.id
_entity.type
_entity.pdbx_description
1 polymer ?
#
loop_
_entity_poly.entity_id
_entity_poly.type
_entity_poly.pdbx_seq_one_letter_code
_entity_poly.pdbx_strand_id
1 'polypeptide(L)'
;MAMALPFRFHQEQLVRGALLHDYFLYDWHVNRPEKLHGFSHPFAALENAKRDFSDITPLEENIIKRHMFPLTPVPPRYRESLLVSLADKYCATKEVFVAIRNKIGATSFPRYSRAFARVLPHTLAYLFAMTIAFLPWT
;
A
#
# COMPACT_ATOMS: atom_id res chain seq x y z
N MET A 1 6.77 -8.98 11.82
CA MET A 1 5.51 -8.29 12.21
C MET A 1 4.30 -9.21 12.29
N ALA A 2 4.20 -10.32 11.52
CA ALA A 2 3.03 -11.21 11.56
C ALA A 2 2.90 -12.10 12.82
N MET A 3 3.98 -12.34 13.59
CA MET A 3 3.97 -13.23 14.77
C MET A 3 3.44 -12.61 16.07
N ALA A 4 3.20 -11.29 16.12
CA ALA A 4 2.92 -10.58 17.37
C ALA A 4 1.43 -10.25 17.61
N LEU A 5 0.54 -10.68 16.72
CA LEU A 5 -0.88 -10.39 16.79
C LEU A 5 -1.66 -11.68 17.12
N PRO A 6 -2.72 -11.63 17.95
CA PRO A 6 -3.51 -12.80 18.39
C PRO A 6 -4.40 -13.39 17.27
N PHE A 7 -4.06 -13.15 16.01
CA PHE A 7 -4.84 -13.53 14.86
C PHE A 7 -4.10 -14.59 14.06
N ARG A 8 -4.80 -15.67 13.68
CA ARG A 8 -4.28 -16.64 12.73
C ARG A 8 -4.24 -16.00 11.35
N PHE A 9 -3.05 -15.91 10.77
CA PHE A 9 -2.84 -15.45 9.41
C PHE A 9 -2.45 -16.62 8.52
N HIS A 10 -2.89 -16.55 7.27
CA HIS A 10 -2.42 -17.41 6.20
C HIS A 10 -0.99 -16.98 5.80
N GLN A 11 0.02 -17.43 6.55
CA GLN A 11 1.39 -16.91 6.46
C GLN A 11 2.01 -17.05 5.08
N GLU A 12 1.84 -18.18 4.41
CA GLU A 12 2.40 -18.43 3.08
C GLU A 12 1.79 -17.46 2.05
N GLN A 13 0.47 -17.37 2.01
CA GLN A 13 -0.27 -16.47 1.13
C GLN A 13 -0.02 -15.00 1.45
N LEU A 14 0.15 -14.67 2.74
CA LEU A 14 0.52 -13.32 3.18
C LEU A 14 1.88 -12.93 2.65
N VAL A 15 2.90 -13.80 2.80
CA VAL A 15 4.26 -13.52 2.35
C VAL A 15 4.31 -13.45 0.82
N ARG A 16 3.70 -14.41 0.13
CA ARG A 16 3.67 -14.42 -1.34
C ARG A 16 2.91 -13.21 -1.89
N GLY A 17 1.73 -12.91 -1.34
CA GLY A 17 0.98 -11.72 -1.70
C GLY A 17 1.72 -10.40 -1.42
N ALA A 18 2.47 -10.33 -0.31
CA ALA A 18 3.30 -9.17 0.01
C ALA A 18 4.48 -9.01 -0.96
N LEU A 19 5.06 -10.10 -1.48
CA LEU A 19 6.10 -10.01 -2.51
C LEU A 19 5.53 -9.57 -3.85
N LEU A 20 4.29 -9.94 -4.15
CA LEU A 20 3.65 -9.70 -5.44
C LEU A 20 2.83 -8.41 -5.51
N HIS A 21 2.61 -7.70 -4.40
CA HIS A 21 1.68 -6.56 -4.36
C HIS A 21 2.04 -5.46 -5.37
N ASP A 22 3.33 -5.22 -5.59
CA ASP A 22 3.88 -4.27 -6.57
C ASP A 22 4.63 -4.99 -7.71
N TYR A 23 4.13 -6.14 -8.18
CA TYR A 23 4.81 -6.96 -9.19
C TYR A 23 4.80 -6.30 -10.60
N PHE A 24 5.69 -5.32 -10.76
CA PHE A 24 5.99 -4.60 -11.97
C PHE A 24 7.47 -4.70 -12.26
N LEU A 25 7.81 -5.55 -13.22
CA LEU A 25 9.18 -5.75 -13.68
C LEU A 25 9.68 -4.62 -14.61
N TYR A 26 8.91 -3.55 -14.83
CA TYR A 26 9.32 -2.42 -15.66
C TYR A 26 9.63 -1.17 -14.82
N ASP A 27 10.69 -0.46 -15.20
CA ASP A 27 11.05 0.81 -14.60
C ASP A 27 10.05 1.90 -15.03
N TRP A 28 9.18 2.30 -14.10
CA TRP A 28 8.16 3.32 -14.32
C TRP A 28 8.75 4.72 -14.60
N HIS A 29 10.06 4.91 -14.42
CA HIS A 29 10.76 6.13 -14.81
C HIS A 29 11.00 6.22 -16.32
N VAL A 30 11.01 5.09 -17.04
CA VAL A 30 11.44 5.03 -18.45
C VAL A 30 10.24 5.05 -19.41
N ASN A 31 9.16 4.35 -19.09
CA ASN A 31 7.96 4.27 -19.92
C ASN A 31 6.74 4.80 -19.17
N ARG A 32 6.44 6.09 -19.35
CA ARG A 32 5.15 6.65 -18.95
C ARG A 32 4.14 6.54 -20.10
N PRO A 33 3.11 5.72 -19.92
CA PRO A 33 1.79 6.09 -20.36
C PRO A 33 0.89 6.24 -19.13
N GLU A 34 0.10 7.30 -19.12
CA GLU A 34 -1.09 7.50 -18.29
C GLU A 34 -0.94 8.18 -16.93
N LYS A 35 -1.71 9.27 -16.80
CA LYS A 35 -1.85 10.15 -15.62
C LYS A 35 -2.51 9.45 -14.41
N LEU A 36 -2.81 8.14 -14.49
CA LEU A 36 -3.59 7.37 -13.53
C LEU A 36 -2.88 6.09 -13.03
N HIS A 37 -1.54 6.03 -13.10
CA HIS A 37 -0.76 4.86 -12.67
C HIS A 37 -1.18 4.30 -11.30
N GLY A 38 -1.45 5.16 -10.31
CA GLY A 38 -1.90 4.73 -8.99
C GLY A 38 -3.25 3.97 -8.95
N PHE A 39 -4.09 4.10 -9.99
CA PHE A 39 -5.36 3.38 -10.11
C PHE A 39 -5.23 2.12 -10.96
N SER A 40 -4.37 2.14 -11.98
CA SER A 40 -4.21 1.02 -12.91
C SER A 40 -3.16 0.01 -12.44
N HIS A 41 -2.18 0.42 -11.65
CA HIS A 41 -1.10 -0.48 -11.29
C HIS A 41 -1.53 -1.69 -10.43
N PRO A 42 -2.49 -1.65 -9.49
CA PRO A 42 -2.85 -2.85 -8.75
C PRO A 42 -3.45 -3.92 -9.67
N PHE A 43 -4.05 -3.51 -10.79
CA PHE A 43 -4.57 -4.41 -11.81
C PHE A 43 -3.47 -4.98 -12.68
N ALA A 44 -2.52 -4.16 -13.14
CA ALA A 44 -1.44 -4.68 -13.97
C ALA A 44 -0.39 -5.50 -13.16
N ALA A 45 -0.21 -5.24 -11.86
CA ALA A 45 0.55 -6.12 -10.96
C ALA A 45 -0.13 -7.49 -10.85
N LEU A 46 -1.46 -7.50 -10.70
CA LEU A 46 -2.24 -8.73 -10.64
C LEU A 46 -2.18 -9.49 -11.96
N GLU A 47 -2.24 -8.81 -13.10
CA GLU A 47 -2.12 -9.43 -14.42
C GLU A 47 -0.75 -10.09 -14.61
N ASN A 48 0.34 -9.39 -14.27
CA ASN A 48 1.68 -9.97 -14.29
C ASN A 48 1.80 -11.18 -13.35
N ALA A 49 1.26 -11.07 -12.13
CA ALA A 49 1.28 -12.16 -11.17
C ALA A 49 0.50 -13.38 -11.67
N LYS A 50 -0.68 -13.19 -12.27
CA LYS A 50 -1.49 -14.29 -12.85
C LYS A 50 -0.88 -14.89 -14.11
N ARG A 51 -0.09 -14.12 -14.86
CA ARG A 51 0.64 -14.62 -16.03
C ARG A 51 1.77 -15.56 -15.61
N ASP A 52 2.52 -15.19 -14.57
CA ASP A 52 3.74 -15.91 -14.18
C ASP A 52 3.45 -16.99 -13.11
N PHE A 53 2.35 -16.87 -12.35
CA PHE A 53 1.90 -17.82 -11.34
C PHE A 53 0.45 -18.24 -11.60
N SER A 54 0.24 -19.52 -11.93
CA SER A 54 -1.09 -20.07 -12.25
C SER A 54 -1.97 -20.35 -11.03
N ASP A 55 -1.39 -20.39 -9.83
CA ASP A 55 -2.02 -20.81 -8.57
C ASP A 55 -2.25 -19.64 -7.59
N ILE A 56 -2.45 -18.42 -8.10
CA ILE A 56 -2.79 -17.26 -7.27
C ILE A 56 -4.13 -17.47 -6.57
N THR A 57 -4.10 -17.39 -5.24
CA THR A 57 -5.27 -17.57 -4.38
C THR A 57 -6.12 -16.29 -4.31
N PRO A 58 -7.42 -16.39 -3.94
CA PRO A 58 -8.27 -15.21 -3.75
C PRO A 58 -7.74 -14.23 -2.70
N LEU A 59 -7.00 -14.73 -1.71
CA LEU A 59 -6.35 -13.90 -0.70
C LEU A 59 -5.21 -13.06 -1.30
N GLU A 60 -4.31 -13.69 -2.04
CA GLU A 60 -3.20 -13.00 -2.70
C GLU A 60 -3.68 -12.01 -3.76
N GLU A 61 -4.68 -12.40 -4.56
CA GLU A 61 -5.33 -11.48 -5.49
C GLU A 61 -5.87 -10.24 -4.76
N ASN A 62 -6.46 -10.42 -3.59
CA ASN A 62 -6.96 -9.28 -2.81
C ASN A 62 -5.84 -8.41 -2.25
N ILE A 63 -4.73 -9.01 -1.80
CA ILE A 63 -3.53 -8.27 -1.37
C ILE A 63 -3.05 -7.41 -2.54
N ILE A 64 -2.81 -8.00 -3.71
CA ILE A 64 -2.28 -7.30 -4.89
C ILE A 64 -3.27 -6.24 -5.40
N LYS A 65 -4.57 -6.51 -5.44
CA LYS A 65 -5.55 -5.59 -6.02
C LYS A 65 -5.93 -4.43 -5.09
N ARG A 66 -5.81 -4.62 -3.77
CA ARG A 66 -6.30 -3.65 -2.76
C ARG A 66 -5.19 -2.97 -1.98
N HIS A 67 -3.92 -3.31 -2.20
CA HIS A 67 -2.84 -2.71 -1.43
C HIS A 67 -2.81 -1.18 -1.56
N MET A 68 -3.26 -0.58 -2.66
CA MET A 68 -3.34 0.88 -2.81
C MET A 68 -4.45 1.58 -2.03
N PHE A 69 -5.27 0.89 -1.25
CA PHE A 69 -6.23 1.55 -0.36
C PHE A 69 -5.50 2.59 0.54
N PRO A 70 -5.90 3.88 0.53
CA PRO A 70 -7.23 4.40 0.18
C PRO A 70 -7.33 5.03 -1.22
N LEU A 71 -6.25 4.99 -2.02
CA LEU A 71 -6.24 5.51 -3.38
C LEU A 71 -7.19 4.72 -4.28
N THR A 72 -7.21 3.39 -4.16
CA THR A 72 -8.31 2.56 -4.66
C THR A 72 -9.46 2.61 -3.66
N PRO A 73 -10.67 3.10 -4.02
CA PRO A 73 -11.76 3.37 -3.08
C PRO A 73 -12.39 2.11 -2.47
N VAL A 74 -11.96 0.92 -2.88
CA VAL A 74 -12.48 -0.34 -2.36
C VAL A 74 -11.57 -0.86 -1.26
N PRO A 75 -12.09 -1.10 -0.04
CA PRO A 75 -11.28 -1.54 1.09
C PRO A 75 -10.77 -2.99 0.92
N PRO A 76 -9.66 -3.35 1.61
CA PRO A 76 -9.19 -4.73 1.69
C PRO A 76 -10.24 -5.65 2.33
N ARG A 77 -10.42 -6.85 1.78
CA ARG A 77 -11.42 -7.83 2.27
C ARG A 77 -10.84 -8.72 3.38
N TYR A 78 -9.54 -8.98 3.34
CA TYR A 78 -8.84 -9.84 4.28
C TYR A 78 -7.93 -9.04 5.21
N ARG A 79 -7.68 -9.56 6.40
CA ARG A 79 -6.82 -8.91 7.41
C ARG A 79 -5.37 -8.85 6.94
N GLU A 80 -4.91 -9.88 6.25
CA GLU A 80 -3.63 -9.95 5.57
C GLU A 80 -3.48 -8.82 4.55
N SER A 81 -4.48 -8.59 3.70
CA SER A 81 -4.49 -7.49 2.74
C SER A 81 -4.39 -6.13 3.41
N LEU A 82 -5.08 -5.94 4.53
CA LEU A 82 -4.96 -4.72 5.33
C LEU A 82 -3.55 -4.56 5.92
N LEU A 83 -2.96 -5.65 6.43
CA LEU A 83 -1.63 -5.65 7.01
C LEU A 83 -0.55 -5.27 5.97
N VAL A 84 -0.62 -5.86 4.77
CA VAL A 84 0.30 -5.53 3.67
C VAL A 84 0.12 -4.07 3.24
N SER A 85 -1.12 -3.62 3.10
CA SER A 85 -1.43 -2.22 2.80
C SER A 85 -0.79 -1.28 3.82
N LEU A 86 -0.95 -1.55 5.12
CA LEU A 86 -0.38 -0.73 6.19
C LEU A 86 1.15 -0.73 6.18
N ALA A 87 1.76 -1.90 5.99
CA ALA A 87 3.22 -2.04 5.95
C ALA A 87 3.83 -1.22 4.81
N ASP A 88 3.23 -1.29 3.61
CA ASP A 88 3.63 -0.49 2.45
C ASP A 88 3.62 1.03 2.77
N LYS A 89 2.52 1.55 3.32
CA LYS A 89 2.40 2.99 3.63
C LYS A 89 3.39 3.39 4.72
N TYR A 90 3.63 2.52 5.69
CA TYR A 90 4.60 2.78 6.74
C TYR A 90 6.02 2.90 6.20
N CYS A 91 6.41 2.02 5.28
CA CYS A 91 7.70 2.08 4.58
C CYS A 91 7.82 3.37 3.75
N ALA A 92 6.83 3.67 2.91
CA ALA A 92 6.82 4.89 2.09
C ALA A 92 6.88 6.16 2.95
N THR A 93 6.13 6.19 4.06
CA THR A 93 6.12 7.32 4.99
C THR A 93 7.48 7.50 5.65
N LYS A 94 8.14 6.42 6.08
CA LYS A 94 9.50 6.48 6.64
C LYS A 94 10.51 7.06 5.66
N GLU A 95 10.49 6.63 4.40
CA GLU A 95 11.37 7.16 3.37
C GLU A 95 11.17 8.67 3.18
N VAL A 96 9.91 9.11 3.16
CA VAL A 96 9.58 10.53 3.13
C VAL A 96 10.15 11.25 4.36
N PHE A 97 9.91 10.76 5.58
CA PHE A 97 10.46 11.39 6.80
C PHE A 97 12.00 11.46 6.81
N VAL A 98 12.68 10.42 6.32
CA VAL A 98 14.15 10.42 6.20
C VAL A 98 14.61 11.45 5.16
N ALA A 99 13.97 11.49 3.99
CA ALA A 99 14.25 12.49 2.96
C ALA A 99 14.02 13.92 3.46
N ILE A 100 12.97 14.13 4.28
CA ILE A 100 12.67 15.40 4.94
C ILE A 100 13.76 15.76 5.94
N ARG A 101 14.10 14.86 6.86
CA ARG A 101 15.16 15.08 7.86
C ARG A 101 16.48 15.47 7.20
N ASN A 102 16.86 14.75 6.13
CA ASN A 102 18.10 15.01 5.39
C ASN A 102 18.05 16.33 4.61
N LYS A 103 16.87 16.80 4.18
CA LYS A 103 16.69 18.10 3.49
C LYS A 103 16.47 19.28 4.43
N ILE A 104 15.93 19.10 5.64
CA ILE A 104 15.79 20.16 6.64
C ILE A 104 17.16 20.62 7.16
N GLY A 105 18.18 19.74 7.14
CA GLY A 105 19.58 20.13 7.35
C GLY A 105 20.16 21.03 6.24
N ALA A 106 19.46 21.19 5.11
CA ALA A 106 19.89 21.92 3.92
C ALA A 106 18.83 22.97 3.48
N THR A 107 18.57 23.97 4.34
CA THR A 107 17.99 25.30 4.01
C THR A 107 16.63 25.44 3.29
N SER A 108 15.77 26.27 3.89
CA SER A 108 14.74 27.17 3.32
C SER A 108 13.27 26.68 3.21
N PHE A 109 12.42 27.41 3.94
CA PHE A 109 11.14 27.01 4.55
C PHE A 109 9.81 27.26 3.77
N PRO A 110 9.68 27.88 2.57
CA PRO A 110 8.34 28.29 2.12
C PRO A 110 7.57 27.28 1.25
N ARG A 111 8.18 26.19 0.76
CA ARG A 111 7.51 25.25 -0.17
C ARG A 111 6.88 24.02 0.51
N TYR A 112 6.96 23.93 1.85
CA TYR A 112 6.59 22.74 2.60
C TYR A 112 5.09 22.65 2.96
N SER A 113 4.37 23.78 2.96
CA SER A 113 2.95 23.83 3.27
C SER A 113 2.09 22.97 2.32
N ARG A 114 2.50 22.80 1.07
CA ARG A 114 1.74 22.04 0.06
C ARG A 114 1.99 20.52 0.08
N ALA A 115 3.16 20.06 0.52
CA ALA A 115 3.47 18.64 0.61
C ALA A 115 2.90 18.04 1.90
N PHE A 116 3.04 18.75 3.02
CA PHE A 116 2.51 18.31 4.31
C PHE A 116 0.97 18.31 4.34
N ALA A 117 0.34 19.32 3.73
CA ALA A 117 -1.13 19.38 3.59
C ALA A 117 -1.73 18.28 2.68
N ARG A 118 -0.91 17.60 1.86
CA ARG A 118 -1.36 16.47 1.02
C ARG A 118 -1.22 15.11 1.69
N VAL A 119 -0.44 14.96 2.75
CA VAL A 119 -0.19 13.65 3.39
C VAL A 119 -0.99 13.51 4.68
N LEU A 120 -1.05 14.58 5.47
CA LEU A 120 -1.70 14.61 6.78
C LEU A 120 -3.22 14.28 6.78
N PRO A 121 -4.03 14.68 5.76
CA PRO A 121 -5.44 14.31 5.73
C PRO A 121 -5.65 12.83 5.43
N HIS A 122 -4.79 12.20 4.63
CA HIS A 122 -4.93 10.79 4.25
C HIS A 122 -4.54 9.84 5.38
N THR A 123 -3.57 10.20 6.22
CA THR A 123 -3.19 9.43 7.41
C THR A 123 -4.25 9.49 8.51
N LEU A 124 -4.91 10.65 8.69
CA LEU A 124 -6.01 10.81 9.66
C LEU A 124 -7.32 10.15 9.18
N ALA A 125 -7.61 10.23 7.87
CA ALA A 125 -8.69 9.46 7.27
C ALA A 125 -8.46 7.94 7.38
N TYR A 126 -7.19 7.49 7.38
CA TYR A 126 -6.84 6.08 7.59
C TYR A 126 -7.16 5.61 9.02
N LEU A 127 -6.80 6.40 10.03
CA LEU A 127 -7.13 6.11 11.42
C LEU A 127 -8.66 6.16 11.68
N PHE A 128 -9.38 7.04 10.99
CA PHE A 128 -10.84 7.14 11.06
C PHE A 128 -11.56 6.00 10.31
N ALA A 129 -11.07 5.60 9.13
CA ALA A 129 -11.57 4.42 8.42
C ALA A 129 -11.25 3.12 9.18
N MET A 130 -10.13 3.07 9.92
CA MET A 130 -9.82 1.97 10.85
C MET A 130 -10.88 1.88 11.95
N THR A 131 -11.33 2.98 12.57
CA THR A 131 -12.39 2.88 13.59
C THR A 131 -13.71 2.27 13.07
N ILE A 132 -14.04 2.44 11.78
CA ILE A 132 -15.22 1.82 11.17
C ILE A 132 -14.95 0.35 10.79
N ALA A 133 -13.74 0.01 10.32
CA ALA A 133 -13.37 -1.37 9.98
C ALA A 133 -13.11 -2.27 11.20
N PHE A 134 -12.90 -1.68 12.39
CA PHE A 134 -12.77 -2.37 13.68
C PHE A 134 -14.04 -2.36 14.52
N LEU A 135 -15.17 -1.80 14.02
CA LEU A 135 -16.47 -2.13 14.62
C LEU A 135 -16.67 -3.65 14.49
N PRO A 136 -17.09 -4.33 15.58
CA PRO A 136 -17.27 -5.77 15.56
C PRO A 136 -18.28 -6.10 14.47
N TRP A 137 -17.84 -6.83 13.46
CA TRP A 137 -18.75 -7.54 12.56
C TRP A 137 -19.37 -8.66 13.40
N THR A 138 -20.48 -8.34 14.08
CA THR A 138 -21.49 -9.33 14.48
C THR A 138 -22.34 -9.67 13.28
#